data_AF-A0A9P4UC17-F1
#
_entry.id   AF-A0A9P4UC17-F1
#
_cell.length_a   1.000
_cell.length_b   1.000
_cell.length_c   1.000
_cell.angle_alpha   90.00
_cell.angle_beta   90.00
_cell.angle_gamma   90.00
#
_symmetry.space_group_name_H-M   'P 1'
#
loop_
_entity.id
_entity.type
_entity.pdbx_description
1 polymer ?
#
loop_
_entity_poly.entity_id
_entity_poly.type
_entity_poly.pdbx_seq_one_letter_code
_entity_poly.pdbx_strand_id
1 'polypeptide(L)'
;MDPASQTHCVLLLDLPANALGGIDLLSFTITPRFKGVKNLPPGLHFLFAASDSSLSVRHGAWFYVSPGAGSPQVFIKKWNPQNEDLVAETSQTELLKWKANLGALWKEGLTPYRQTIQPGDTAEDDSVEESSDWDQLTSHISQSLLTRICGLNPDHWALTSASSAAQDLEDIPGLEASNSFLHPEKELRFFPVDLKQTWREGATGRERTEAAQDRSWALGDLLEKHGISKDLRSRNFEILGELQFCFLMVLTLNNNSCLEQWMRLLGLLLTCQAAVKERFHLFLELLKTLRLQLAHCGDMDASMFDMNEHGGGFLRPLLRKFRKGLDDFDGTRKADIVDEFDDLQDFLQKEFGWQLDDSYVKRGMLELEDGEQVEMDMNGADEDDESGDFAPTIVQLTPAQLKQMNGSNANGSHPDESEEEEEANLDEMDTRY
;
A
#
# COMPACT_ATOMS: atom_id res chain seq x y z
N MET A 1 18.06 14.65 39.97
CA MET A 1 18.30 14.15 38.61
C MET A 1 18.99 15.28 37.89
N ASP A 2 20.16 15.03 37.32
CA ASP A 2 20.90 16.03 36.57
C ASP A 2 20.08 16.44 35.34
N PRO A 3 19.80 17.73 35.08
CA PRO A 3 19.16 18.18 33.85
C PRO A 3 19.86 17.65 32.58
N ALA A 4 21.16 17.30 32.67
CA ALA A 4 21.92 16.69 31.59
C ALA A 4 21.47 15.28 31.19
N SER A 5 20.63 14.59 31.99
CA SER A 5 20.10 13.26 31.66
C SER A 5 18.72 13.28 30.98
N GLN A 6 18.14 14.46 30.75
CA GLN A 6 16.86 14.58 30.03
C GLN A 6 17.12 14.64 28.53
N THR A 7 16.39 13.84 27.77
CA THR A 7 16.46 13.71 26.30
C THR A 7 15.09 14.02 25.68
N HIS A 8 14.93 13.79 24.37
CA HIS A 8 13.66 14.05 23.68
C HIS A 8 12.53 13.18 24.24
N CYS A 9 11.34 13.75 24.37
CA CYS A 9 10.17 13.05 24.88
C CYS A 9 8.87 13.55 24.26
N VAL A 10 7.84 12.71 24.31
CA VAL A 10 6.46 13.05 23.96
C VAL A 10 5.57 12.85 25.17
N LEU A 11 4.77 13.85 25.49
CA LEU A 11 3.72 13.77 26.49
C LEU A 11 2.41 13.40 25.80
N LEU A 12 1.71 12.43 26.37
CA LEU A 12 0.42 11.96 25.92
C LEU A 12 -0.52 12.00 27.12
N LEU A 13 -1.41 13.00 27.13
CA LEU A 13 -2.09 13.47 28.34
C LEU A 13 -3.61 13.43 28.20
N ASP A 14 -4.27 13.46 29.36
CA ASP A 14 -5.72 13.60 29.53
C ASP A 14 -6.59 12.51 28.86
N LEU A 15 -5.98 11.38 28.51
CA LEU A 15 -6.70 10.23 27.99
C LEU A 15 -7.61 9.58 29.04
N PRO A 16 -8.74 9.00 28.61
CA PRO A 16 -9.56 8.13 29.44
C PRO A 16 -8.75 6.98 30.06
N ALA A 17 -9.17 6.50 31.23
CA ALA A 17 -8.62 5.29 31.80
C ALA A 17 -8.92 4.09 30.87
N ASN A 18 -7.93 3.23 30.66
CA ASN A 18 -8.00 2.09 29.74
C ASN A 18 -8.12 2.45 28.25
N ALA A 19 -7.86 3.71 27.88
CA ALA A 19 -7.68 4.10 26.50
C ALA A 19 -6.56 3.29 25.83
N LEU A 20 -6.64 3.12 24.51
CA LEU A 20 -5.52 2.64 23.71
C LEU A 20 -4.53 3.78 23.54
N GLY A 21 -3.24 3.50 23.78
CA GLY A 21 -2.15 4.37 23.41
C GLY A 21 -1.08 3.60 22.66
N GLY A 22 -0.31 4.30 21.84
CA GLY A 22 0.81 3.69 21.16
C GLY A 22 1.79 4.70 20.62
N ILE A 23 3.01 4.20 20.42
CA ILE A 23 4.07 4.93 19.74
C ILE A 23 4.76 3.97 18.78
N ASP A 24 4.82 4.37 17.51
CA ASP A 24 5.41 3.62 16.41
C ASP A 24 4.79 2.22 16.28
N LEU A 25 5.52 1.13 16.50
CA LEU A 25 5.01 -0.23 16.42
C LEU A 25 4.41 -0.73 17.75
N LEU A 26 4.64 -0.01 18.85
CA LEU A 26 4.22 -0.44 20.18
C LEU A 26 2.84 0.12 20.54
N SER A 27 1.90 -0.76 20.90
CA SER A 27 0.61 -0.38 21.48
C SER A 27 0.46 -0.90 22.91
N PHE A 28 -0.30 -0.17 23.73
CA PHE A 28 -0.50 -0.47 25.15
C PHE A 28 -1.77 0.18 25.70
N THR A 29 -2.24 -0.33 26.84
CA THR A 29 -3.36 0.27 27.57
C THR A 29 -2.88 1.40 28.48
N ILE A 30 -3.50 2.57 28.37
CA ILE A 30 -3.17 3.74 29.18
C ILE A 30 -3.55 3.51 30.65
N THR A 31 -2.59 3.78 31.54
CA THR A 31 -2.82 3.81 32.99
C THR A 31 -2.89 5.26 33.49
N PRO A 32 -3.58 5.55 34.62
CA PRO A 32 -3.69 6.92 35.13
C PRO A 32 -2.36 7.63 35.44
N ARG A 33 -1.31 6.84 35.73
CA ARG A 33 0.06 7.33 36.02
C ARG A 33 0.85 7.64 34.75
N PHE A 34 0.53 7.01 33.64
CA PHE A 34 1.21 7.25 32.37
C PHE A 34 0.98 8.70 31.90
N LYS A 35 2.05 9.34 31.45
CA LYS A 35 2.05 10.72 30.93
C LYS A 35 2.81 10.87 29.62
N GLY A 36 3.46 9.82 29.11
CA GLY A 36 4.20 9.87 27.85
C GLY A 36 5.44 8.99 27.82
N VAL A 37 6.26 9.22 26.79
CA VAL A 37 7.44 8.42 26.44
C VAL A 37 8.68 9.31 26.40
N LYS A 38 9.77 8.86 27.01
CA LYS A 38 11.08 9.54 27.09
C LYS A 38 12.16 8.76 26.34
N ASN A 39 13.32 9.37 26.13
CA ASN A 39 14.44 8.77 25.39
C ASN A 39 14.13 8.49 23.92
N LEU A 40 13.37 9.39 23.28
CA LEU A 40 13.10 9.27 21.85
C LEU A 40 14.39 9.50 21.04
N PRO A 41 14.75 8.58 20.12
CA PRO A 41 15.86 8.79 19.21
C PRO A 41 15.53 9.90 18.19
N PRO A 42 16.54 10.47 17.52
CA PRO A 42 16.32 11.36 16.38
C PRO A 42 15.66 10.60 15.22
N GLY A 43 14.64 11.18 14.60
CA GLY A 43 13.89 10.52 13.53
C GLY A 43 12.42 10.92 13.49
N LEU A 44 11.68 10.25 12.62
CA LEU A 44 10.22 10.33 12.58
C LEU A 44 9.63 9.36 13.59
N HIS A 45 8.61 9.80 14.30
CA HIS A 45 7.84 8.99 15.21
C HIS A 45 6.35 9.23 14.99
N PHE A 46 5.55 8.23 15.30
CA PHE A 46 4.10 8.25 15.19
C PHE A 46 3.46 7.93 16.53
N LEU A 47 2.79 8.92 17.11
CA LEU A 47 2.00 8.72 18.32
C LEU A 47 0.55 8.48 17.93
N PHE A 48 -0.11 7.48 18.52
CA PHE A 48 -1.52 7.24 18.30
C PHE A 48 -2.25 6.89 19.60
N ALA A 49 -3.56 7.15 19.61
CA ALA A 49 -4.42 6.83 20.73
C ALA A 49 -5.89 6.69 20.29
N ALA A 50 -6.67 6.01 21.12
CA ALA A 50 -8.11 5.89 20.95
C ALA A 50 -8.78 5.80 22.32
N SER A 51 -10.03 6.29 22.44
CA SER A 51 -10.74 6.32 23.74
C SER A 51 -11.02 4.92 24.29
N ASP A 52 -11.13 3.92 23.41
CA ASP A 52 -11.21 2.50 23.71
C ASP A 52 -10.39 1.66 22.73
N SER A 53 -10.21 0.36 23.02
CA SER A 53 -9.43 -0.54 22.17
C SER A 53 -10.24 -1.22 21.05
N SER A 54 -11.57 -1.08 21.02
CA SER A 54 -12.44 -1.96 20.22
C SER A 54 -13.11 -1.28 19.04
N LEU A 55 -13.69 -0.09 19.21
CA LEU A 55 -14.59 0.50 18.22
C LEU A 55 -14.44 2.01 18.07
N SER A 56 -13.56 2.64 18.85
CA SER A 56 -13.33 4.08 18.78
C SER A 56 -12.43 4.49 17.60
N VAL A 57 -12.66 5.71 17.11
CA VAL A 57 -11.80 6.35 16.11
C VAL A 57 -10.39 6.45 16.69
N ARG A 58 -9.42 5.91 15.95
CA ARG A 58 -8.01 6.01 16.32
C ARG A 58 -7.46 7.34 15.79
N HIS A 59 -6.77 8.07 16.64
CA HIS A 59 -6.18 9.37 16.32
C HIS A 59 -4.67 9.25 16.34
N GLY A 60 -4.01 9.79 15.33
CA GLY A 60 -2.57 9.69 15.14
C GLY A 60 -1.92 11.04 14.87
N ALA A 61 -0.65 11.16 15.21
CA ALA A 61 0.17 12.32 14.90
C ALA A 61 1.62 11.93 14.67
N TRP A 62 2.11 12.19 13.47
CA TRP A 62 3.54 12.13 13.17
C TRP A 62 4.26 13.39 13.68
N PHE A 63 5.45 13.21 14.21
CA PHE A 63 6.35 14.30 14.61
C PHE A 63 7.80 13.92 14.31
N TYR A 64 8.66 14.94 14.20
CA TYR A 64 10.07 14.76 13.86
C TYR A 64 10.97 15.22 15.01
N VAL A 65 11.77 14.29 15.55
CA VAL A 65 12.81 14.58 16.53
C VAL A 65 14.07 14.97 15.79
N SER A 66 14.40 16.26 15.79
CA SER A 66 15.62 16.75 15.13
C SER A 66 16.90 16.22 15.79
N PRO A 67 17.91 15.77 15.03
CA PRO A 67 19.20 15.38 15.58
C PRO A 67 19.96 16.60 16.12
N GLY A 68 20.64 16.44 17.26
CA GLY A 68 21.58 17.45 17.77
C GLY A 68 21.68 17.50 19.29
N ALA A 69 22.75 18.10 19.80
CA ALA A 69 23.01 18.29 21.24
C ALA A 69 22.27 19.51 21.84
N GLY A 70 21.14 19.91 21.23
CA GLY A 70 20.33 21.04 21.69
C GLY A 70 19.56 20.72 22.97
N SER A 71 18.75 21.68 23.42
CA SER A 71 17.81 21.41 24.51
C SER A 71 16.85 20.27 24.14
N PRO A 72 16.43 19.43 25.11
CA PRO A 72 15.43 18.40 24.88
C PRO A 72 14.19 18.91 24.15
N GLN A 73 13.76 18.15 23.15
CA GLN A 73 12.53 18.43 22.40
C GLN A 73 11.38 17.75 23.14
N VAL A 74 10.33 18.52 23.44
CA VAL A 74 9.16 18.06 24.20
C VAL A 74 7.93 18.27 23.35
N PHE A 75 7.37 17.17 22.85
CA PHE A 75 6.11 17.16 22.10
C PHE A 75 4.96 16.92 23.07
N ILE A 76 3.83 17.61 22.92
CA ILE A 76 2.71 17.49 23.87
C ILE A 76 1.40 17.31 23.12
N LYS A 77 0.81 16.13 23.30
CA LYS A 77 -0.51 15.75 22.80
C LYS A 77 -1.47 15.51 23.95
N LYS A 78 -2.68 16.04 23.80
CA LYS A 78 -3.73 16.00 24.82
C LYS A 78 -5.02 15.49 24.21
N TRP A 79 -5.69 14.61 24.92
CA TRP A 79 -7.04 14.21 24.56
C TRP A 79 -8.02 15.32 24.93
N ASN A 80 -8.83 15.74 23.97
CA ASN A 80 -9.95 16.65 24.20
C ASN A 80 -11.25 15.84 24.31
N PRO A 81 -11.82 15.66 25.53
CA PRO A 81 -13.03 14.86 25.71
C PRO A 81 -14.28 15.49 25.10
N GLN A 82 -14.28 16.79 24.77
CA GLN A 82 -15.44 17.44 24.15
C GLN A 82 -15.56 17.09 22.66
N ASN A 83 -14.43 16.94 21.99
CA ASN A 83 -14.36 16.66 20.56
C ASN A 83 -13.93 15.21 20.27
N GLU A 84 -13.62 14.44 21.31
CA GLU A 84 -13.03 13.10 21.24
C GLU A 84 -11.81 13.03 20.31
N ASP A 85 -10.90 14.00 20.43
CA ASP A 85 -9.79 14.21 19.50
C ASP A 85 -8.43 14.37 20.22
N LEU A 86 -7.35 13.99 19.55
CA LEU A 86 -5.96 14.09 20.01
C LEU A 86 -5.27 15.36 19.50
N VAL A 87 -5.41 16.44 20.27
CA VAL A 87 -4.95 17.78 19.89
C VAL A 87 -3.55 18.10 20.40
N ALA A 88 -2.86 19.02 19.73
CA ALA A 88 -1.63 19.61 20.26
C ALA A 88 -1.93 20.64 21.35
N GLU A 89 -1.07 20.70 22.37
CA GLU A 89 -1.13 21.78 23.37
C GLU A 89 -0.54 23.07 22.77
N THR A 90 -1.41 24.07 22.55
CA THR A 90 -1.03 25.36 21.95
C THR A 90 -0.91 26.48 22.99
N SER A 91 -1.38 26.26 24.22
CA SER A 91 -1.29 27.25 25.29
C SER A 91 0.14 27.39 25.78
N GLN A 92 0.77 28.54 25.52
CA GLN A 92 2.14 28.83 25.99
C GLN A 92 2.29 28.65 27.51
N THR A 93 1.26 29.01 28.28
CA THR A 93 1.25 28.85 29.74
C THR A 93 1.33 27.38 30.15
N GLU A 94 0.51 26.52 29.55
CA GLU A 94 0.54 25.08 29.86
C GLU A 94 1.83 24.43 29.33
N LEU A 95 2.32 24.83 28.15
CA LEU A 95 3.62 24.37 27.63
C LEU A 95 4.77 24.67 28.62
N LEU A 96 4.82 25.89 29.17
CA LEU A 96 5.84 26.27 30.17
C LEU A 96 5.69 25.49 31.46
N LYS A 97 4.46 25.27 31.94
CA LYS A 97 4.17 24.48 33.14
C LYS A 97 4.59 23.03 32.99
N TRP A 98 4.29 22.39 31.86
CA TRP A 98 4.73 21.02 31.58
C TRP A 98 6.25 20.91 31.51
N LYS A 99 6.90 21.86 30.82
CA LYS A 99 8.37 21.92 30.77
C LYS A 99 9.01 22.14 32.14
N ALA A 100 8.45 23.02 32.98
CA ALA A 100 8.94 23.26 34.34
C ALA A 100 8.79 22.03 35.25
N ASN A 101 7.74 21.23 35.06
CA ASN A 101 7.48 20.02 35.83
C ASN A 101 8.10 18.74 35.23
N LEU A 102 8.81 18.85 34.10
CA LEU A 102 9.33 17.69 33.37
C LEU A 102 10.22 16.80 34.24
N GLY A 103 11.02 17.37 35.15
CA GLY A 103 11.88 16.60 36.04
C GLY A 103 11.14 15.65 37.00
N ALA A 104 9.90 15.99 37.41
CA ALA A 104 9.06 15.10 38.20
C ALA A 104 8.43 14.01 37.31
N LEU A 105 7.90 14.41 36.14
CA LEU A 105 7.32 13.47 35.16
C LEU A 105 8.34 12.43 34.69
N TRP A 106 9.58 12.84 34.48
CA TRP A 106 10.66 11.95 34.01
C TRP A 106 10.91 10.76 34.94
N LYS A 107 10.62 10.91 36.24
CA LYS A 107 10.82 9.86 37.24
C LYS A 107 9.63 8.90 37.33
N GLU A 108 8.41 9.42 37.32
CA GLU A 108 7.22 8.64 37.74
C GLU A 108 6.09 8.60 36.70
N GLY A 109 6.19 9.34 35.60
CA GLY A 109 5.13 9.45 34.58
C GLY A 109 5.55 9.10 33.15
N LEU A 110 6.86 9.05 32.84
CA LEU A 110 7.37 8.75 31.50
C LEU A 110 8.04 7.38 31.43
N THR A 111 7.63 6.59 30.43
CA THR A 111 8.26 5.30 30.12
C THR A 111 9.38 5.50 29.09
N PRO A 112 10.50 4.78 29.17
CA PRO A 112 11.48 4.77 28.08
C PRO A 112 10.84 4.32 26.76
N TYR A 113 11.28 4.92 25.67
CA TYR A 113 10.98 4.46 24.31
C TYR A 113 11.48 3.03 24.14
N ARG A 114 10.63 2.17 23.56
CA ARG A 114 10.89 0.78 23.22
C ARG A 114 9.96 0.37 22.08
N GLN A 115 10.39 -0.55 21.21
CA GLN A 115 9.59 -1.06 20.08
C GLN A 115 9.17 -2.52 20.21
N THR A 116 9.62 -3.22 21.26
CA THR A 116 9.27 -4.62 21.53
C THR A 116 8.97 -4.84 23.01
N ILE A 117 8.10 -5.80 23.33
CA ILE A 117 7.85 -6.29 24.70
C ILE A 117 8.28 -7.75 24.76
N GLN A 118 9.32 -8.10 25.51
CA GLN A 118 9.65 -9.50 25.77
C GLN A 118 8.93 -10.01 27.03
N PRO A 119 8.45 -11.27 27.04
CA PRO A 119 7.87 -11.88 28.23
C PRO A 119 8.97 -12.14 29.28
N GLY A 120 9.07 -11.25 30.27
CA GLY A 120 10.05 -11.37 31.36
C GLY A 120 10.57 -10.05 31.91
N ASP A 121 10.34 -8.94 31.21
CA ASP A 121 10.79 -7.58 31.56
C ASP A 121 10.10 -7.03 32.82
N THR A 122 10.56 -7.51 33.98
CA THR A 122 10.25 -6.94 35.30
C THR A 122 11.47 -6.30 35.96
N ALA A 123 12.61 -6.26 35.26
CA ALA A 123 13.84 -5.65 35.75
C ALA A 123 14.42 -4.67 34.72
N GLU A 124 14.90 -3.54 35.23
CA GLU A 124 15.64 -2.48 34.53
C GLU A 124 17.03 -2.98 34.08
N ASP A 125 17.10 -3.96 33.17
CA ASP A 125 18.38 -4.39 32.57
C ASP A 125 18.58 -3.69 31.21
N ASP A 126 19.70 -2.95 31.11
CA ASP A 126 19.98 -1.88 30.13
C ASP A 126 20.59 -2.39 28.80
N SER A 127 20.24 -3.59 28.32
CA SER A 127 20.80 -4.10 27.05
C SER A 127 19.83 -4.95 26.23
N VAL A 128 18.65 -4.42 25.96
CA VAL A 128 17.74 -5.00 24.96
C VAL A 128 18.19 -4.51 23.58
N GLU A 129 18.50 -5.41 22.66
CA GLU A 129 18.62 -5.08 21.24
C GLU A 129 17.24 -4.63 20.76
N GLU A 130 17.03 -3.31 20.70
CA GLU A 130 15.80 -2.73 20.16
C GLU A 130 15.70 -3.09 18.68
N SER A 131 14.51 -3.54 18.26
CA SER A 131 14.26 -3.80 16.84
C SER A 131 14.49 -2.53 16.03
N SER A 132 15.30 -2.64 14.98
CA SER A 132 15.53 -1.59 13.98
C SER A 132 14.42 -1.50 12.93
N ASP A 133 13.32 -2.25 13.10
CA ASP A 133 12.28 -2.35 12.08
C ASP A 133 11.59 -1.01 11.85
N TRP A 134 11.41 -0.19 12.88
CA TRP A 134 10.85 1.16 12.72
C TRP A 134 11.70 2.05 11.80
N ASP A 135 13.02 2.02 11.97
CA ASP A 135 13.94 2.80 11.11
C ASP A 135 13.85 2.33 9.65
N GLN A 136 13.71 1.02 9.44
CA GLN A 136 13.57 0.45 8.09
C GLN A 136 12.19 0.75 7.48
N LEU A 137 11.11 0.61 8.25
CA LEU A 137 9.73 0.90 7.83
C LEU A 137 9.48 2.40 7.58
N THR A 138 10.32 3.28 8.11
CA THR A 138 10.21 4.74 7.91
C THR A 138 11.32 5.33 7.05
N SER A 139 12.23 4.50 6.52
CA SER A 139 13.44 4.90 5.79
C SER A 139 13.22 5.81 4.58
N HIS A 140 12.04 5.73 3.94
CA HIS A 140 11.67 6.56 2.79
C HIS A 140 10.54 7.55 3.10
N ILE A 141 10.01 7.57 4.33
CA ILE A 141 9.06 8.58 4.77
C ILE A 141 9.82 9.88 5.02
N SER A 142 9.38 10.95 4.36
CA SER A 142 9.97 12.29 4.51
C SER A 142 8.97 13.28 5.09
N GLN A 143 9.46 14.33 5.74
CA GLN A 143 8.62 15.43 6.23
C GLN A 143 7.83 16.11 5.08
N SER A 144 8.42 16.19 3.89
CA SER A 144 7.75 16.70 2.68
C SER A 144 6.60 15.78 2.25
N LEU A 145 6.78 14.46 2.33
CA LEU A 145 5.73 13.49 2.04
C LEU A 145 4.59 13.61 3.05
N LEU A 146 4.88 13.66 4.35
CA LEU A 146 3.87 13.85 5.38
C LEU A 146 3.13 15.19 5.23
N THR A 147 3.86 16.24 4.82
CA THR A 147 3.28 17.57 4.54
C THR A 147 2.39 17.54 3.30
N ARG A 148 2.72 16.74 2.29
CA ARG A 148 1.84 16.55 1.14
C ARG A 148 0.57 15.82 1.56
N ILE A 149 0.71 14.63 2.14
CA ILE A 149 -0.41 13.71 2.41
C ILE A 149 -1.35 14.28 3.47
N CYS A 150 -0.81 14.61 4.64
CA CYS A 150 -1.59 15.13 5.74
C CYS A 150 -1.56 16.66 5.73
N GLY A 151 -0.41 17.28 5.52
CA GLY A 151 -0.27 18.71 5.81
C GLY A 151 -0.04 18.97 7.31
N LEU A 152 0.80 19.96 7.56
CA LEU A 152 1.36 20.28 8.86
C LEU A 152 0.46 21.26 9.60
N ASN A 153 -0.06 20.89 10.78
CA ASN A 153 -0.86 21.81 11.59
C ASN A 153 -0.87 21.44 13.08
N PRO A 154 -0.46 22.33 14.01
CA PRO A 154 0.46 23.46 13.81
C PRO A 154 1.93 23.00 13.69
N ASP A 155 2.29 21.85 14.27
CA ASP A 155 3.67 21.35 14.39
C ASP A 155 3.80 19.83 14.19
N HIS A 156 2.74 19.16 13.76
CA HIS A 156 2.70 17.71 13.55
C HIS A 156 1.76 17.38 12.37
N TRP A 157 1.87 16.15 11.86
CA TRP A 157 1.00 15.64 10.81
C TRP A 157 -0.04 14.70 11.42
N ALA A 158 -1.20 15.27 11.76
CA ALA A 158 -2.32 14.53 12.30
C ALA A 158 -3.16 13.85 11.22
N LEU A 159 -3.75 12.71 11.58
CA LEU A 159 -4.78 11.97 10.84
C LEU A 159 -5.53 11.03 11.80
N THR A 160 -6.63 10.45 11.33
CA THR A 160 -7.48 9.52 12.07
C THR A 160 -7.70 8.23 11.28
N SER A 161 -8.32 7.24 11.91
CA SER A 161 -8.81 6.03 11.22
C SER A 161 -9.87 6.35 10.15
N ALA A 162 -10.51 7.53 10.21
CA ALA A 162 -11.52 7.99 9.25
C ALA A 162 -10.98 8.92 8.16
N SER A 163 -9.77 9.48 8.32
CA SER A 163 -9.12 10.31 7.30
C SER A 163 -8.99 9.54 5.98
N SER A 164 -9.34 10.17 4.85
CA SER A 164 -9.42 9.46 3.56
C SER A 164 -9.08 10.34 2.37
N ALA A 165 -8.61 9.73 1.28
CA ALA A 165 -8.46 10.41 0.00
C ALA A 165 -9.82 10.61 -0.67
N ALA A 166 -9.98 11.69 -1.44
CA ALA A 166 -11.23 11.99 -2.13
C ALA A 166 -11.68 10.87 -3.09
N GLN A 167 -10.73 10.19 -3.74
CA GLN A 167 -11.01 9.09 -4.67
C GLN A 167 -11.62 7.85 -3.98
N ASP A 168 -11.43 7.71 -2.67
CA ASP A 168 -11.87 6.51 -1.91
C ASP A 168 -13.25 6.69 -1.27
N LEU A 169 -13.84 7.90 -1.35
CA LEU A 169 -15.12 8.20 -0.72
C LEU A 169 -16.29 7.41 -1.32
N GLU A 170 -16.23 7.16 -2.63
CA GLU A 170 -17.29 6.43 -3.36
C GLU A 170 -17.11 4.90 -3.27
N ASP A 171 -15.86 4.43 -3.18
CA ASP A 171 -15.52 3.00 -3.25
C ASP A 171 -15.56 2.31 -1.88
N ILE A 172 -15.31 3.04 -0.78
CA ILE A 172 -15.27 2.46 0.57
C ILE A 172 -16.59 2.72 1.32
N PRO A 173 -17.36 1.67 1.64
CA PRO A 173 -18.63 1.83 2.35
C PRO A 173 -18.48 2.49 3.73
N GLY A 174 -19.32 3.49 4.00
CA GLY A 174 -19.40 4.15 5.32
C GLY A 174 -18.49 5.37 5.50
N LEU A 175 -17.62 5.67 4.54
CA LEU A 175 -16.73 6.84 4.64
C LEU A 175 -17.46 8.18 4.48
N GLU A 176 -18.46 8.27 3.59
CA GLU A 176 -19.30 9.46 3.47
C GLU A 176 -20.04 9.81 4.76
N ALA A 177 -20.50 8.80 5.51
CA ALA A 177 -21.20 8.99 6.78
C ALA A 177 -20.28 9.48 7.90
N SER A 178 -18.97 9.22 7.77
CA SER A 178 -17.93 9.63 8.73
C SER A 178 -17.56 11.12 8.56
N ASN A 179 -17.77 11.66 7.35
CA ASN A 179 -17.48 13.05 7.02
C ASN A 179 -18.65 13.97 7.37
N SER A 180 -18.70 14.42 8.63
CA SER A 180 -19.69 15.41 9.08
C SER A 180 -19.35 16.80 8.55
N PHE A 181 -20.33 17.53 8.01
CA PHE A 181 -20.18 18.95 7.62
C PHE A 181 -19.69 19.85 8.77
N LEU A 182 -19.93 19.45 10.03
CA LEU A 182 -19.51 20.21 11.22
C LEU A 182 -18.06 19.93 11.63
N HIS A 183 -17.54 18.75 11.28
CA HIS A 183 -16.19 18.29 11.58
C HIS A 183 -15.68 17.50 10.37
N PRO A 184 -15.27 18.18 9.28
CA PRO A 184 -14.79 17.50 8.10
C PRO A 184 -13.50 16.74 8.46
N GLU A 185 -13.45 15.45 8.11
CA GLU A 185 -12.21 14.69 8.23
C GLU A 185 -11.17 15.25 7.27
N LYS A 186 -9.93 14.99 7.62
CA LYS A 186 -8.80 15.47 6.87
C LYS A 186 -8.60 14.63 5.62
N GLU A 187 -8.62 15.29 4.46
CA GLU A 187 -8.33 14.64 3.18
C GLU A 187 -6.87 14.20 3.12
N LEU A 188 -6.63 12.93 2.76
CA LEU A 188 -5.31 12.38 2.51
C LEU A 188 -4.92 12.60 1.04
N ARG A 189 -3.87 13.38 0.79
CA ARG A 189 -3.43 13.73 -0.57
C ARG A 189 -2.35 12.79 -1.10
N PHE A 190 -2.75 11.56 -1.39
CA PHE A 190 -1.91 10.53 -1.97
C PHE A 190 -1.46 10.83 -3.40
N PHE A 191 -0.53 10.01 -3.92
CA PHE A 191 -0.32 9.94 -5.35
C PHE A 191 -1.60 9.46 -6.05
N PRO A 192 -2.07 10.15 -7.10
CA PRO A 192 -3.30 9.78 -7.82
C PRO A 192 -3.02 8.59 -8.75
N VAL A 193 -3.04 7.38 -8.19
CA VAL A 193 -2.82 6.13 -8.93
C VAL A 193 -4.13 5.66 -9.55
N ASP A 194 -4.25 5.81 -10.88
CA ASP A 194 -5.35 5.24 -11.66
C ASP A 194 -4.88 4.03 -12.46
N LEU A 195 -5.21 2.83 -11.96
CA LEU A 195 -4.87 1.57 -12.62
C LEU A 195 -5.72 1.27 -13.86
N LYS A 196 -6.81 2.01 -14.08
CA LYS A 196 -7.69 1.90 -15.26
C LYS A 196 -7.20 2.75 -16.43
N GLN A 197 -6.32 3.72 -16.19
CA GLN A 197 -5.76 4.60 -17.21
C GLN A 197 -4.24 4.73 -17.07
N THR A 198 -3.52 3.74 -17.58
CA THR A 198 -2.06 3.62 -17.45
C THR A 198 -1.29 4.03 -18.72
N TRP A 199 -1.95 4.75 -19.64
CA TRP A 199 -1.41 5.15 -20.94
C TRP A 199 -1.50 6.66 -21.17
N ARG A 200 -0.66 7.16 -22.08
CA ARG A 200 -0.64 8.58 -22.47
C ARG A 200 -1.93 9.02 -23.17
N GLU A 201 -2.23 10.30 -23.07
CA GLU A 201 -3.31 10.90 -23.85
C GLU A 201 -3.08 10.68 -25.36
N GLY A 202 -4.15 10.29 -26.06
CA GLY A 202 -4.09 9.97 -27.49
C GLY A 202 -3.47 8.61 -27.84
N ALA A 203 -3.25 7.72 -26.86
CA ALA A 203 -2.78 6.35 -27.13
C ALA A 203 -3.78 5.56 -28.00
N THR A 204 -3.23 4.88 -29.00
CA THR A 204 -3.92 3.92 -29.87
C THR A 204 -4.33 2.66 -29.10
N GLY A 205 -5.27 1.87 -29.63
CA GLY A 205 -5.73 0.64 -28.96
C GLY A 205 -4.57 -0.31 -28.58
N ARG A 206 -3.60 -0.48 -29.48
CA ARG A 206 -2.40 -1.28 -29.23
C ARG A 206 -1.54 -0.72 -28.09
N GLU A 207 -1.25 0.59 -28.12
CA GLU A 207 -0.47 1.24 -27.06
C GLU A 207 -1.16 1.15 -25.69
N ARG A 208 -2.50 1.18 -25.66
CA ARG A 208 -3.27 0.98 -24.42
C ARG A 208 -3.10 -0.43 -23.86
N THR A 209 -3.20 -1.45 -24.71
CA THR A 209 -2.98 -2.84 -24.29
C THR A 209 -1.56 -3.05 -23.78
N GLU A 210 -0.55 -2.54 -24.50
CA GLU A 210 0.85 -2.63 -24.08
C GLU A 210 1.07 -1.92 -22.72
N ALA A 211 0.53 -0.71 -22.54
CA ALA A 211 0.65 0.05 -21.28
C ALA A 211 -0.19 -0.49 -20.11
N ALA A 212 -1.25 -1.26 -20.39
CA ALA A 212 -2.00 -1.98 -19.37
C ALA A 212 -1.24 -3.22 -18.86
N GLN A 213 -0.44 -3.84 -19.72
CA GLN A 213 0.41 -4.99 -19.38
C GLN A 213 1.69 -4.56 -18.66
N ASP A 214 2.34 -3.48 -19.12
CA ASP A 214 3.51 -2.87 -18.48
C ASP A 214 3.20 -1.41 -18.08
N ARG A 215 3.01 -1.19 -16.78
CA ARG A 215 2.66 0.13 -16.22
C ARG A 215 3.85 1.06 -16.01
N SER A 216 5.03 0.72 -16.55
CA SER A 216 6.27 1.49 -16.40
C SER A 216 6.14 2.95 -16.85
N TRP A 217 5.40 3.22 -17.93
CA TRP A 217 5.14 4.60 -18.37
C TRP A 217 4.30 5.36 -17.34
N ALA A 218 3.23 4.74 -16.80
CA ALA A 218 2.36 5.36 -15.82
C ALA A 218 3.11 5.71 -14.53
N LEU A 219 3.99 4.81 -14.05
CA LEU A 219 4.87 5.10 -12.92
C LEU A 219 5.77 6.32 -13.19
N GLY A 220 6.36 6.39 -14.39
CA GLY A 220 7.20 7.51 -14.78
C GLY A 220 6.45 8.84 -14.83
N ASP A 221 5.29 8.86 -15.47
CA ASP A 221 4.42 10.03 -15.63
C ASP A 221 3.88 10.53 -14.27
N LEU A 222 3.44 9.61 -13.41
CA LEU A 222 2.98 9.90 -12.05
C LEU A 222 4.07 10.62 -11.24
N LEU A 223 5.28 10.06 -11.22
CA LEU A 223 6.41 10.62 -10.48
C LEU A 223 6.88 11.95 -11.06
N GLU A 224 6.80 12.14 -12.38
CA GLU A 224 7.17 13.39 -13.02
C GLU A 224 6.20 14.52 -12.69
N LYS A 225 4.89 14.24 -12.70
CA LYS A 225 3.83 15.23 -12.47
C LYS A 225 3.64 15.59 -11.00
N HIS A 226 3.75 14.60 -10.10
CA HIS A 226 3.35 14.75 -8.70
C HIS A 226 4.51 14.67 -7.70
N GLY A 227 5.68 14.19 -8.13
CA GLY A 227 6.86 14.11 -7.27
C GLY A 227 7.40 15.51 -6.89
N ILE A 228 7.79 15.68 -5.63
CA ILE A 228 8.18 16.99 -5.07
C ILE A 228 9.68 17.23 -5.23
N SER A 229 10.50 16.19 -5.07
CA SER A 229 11.94 16.30 -5.08
C SER A 229 12.47 16.65 -6.47
N LYS A 230 13.42 17.58 -6.51
CA LYS A 230 14.15 17.94 -7.74
C LYS A 230 15.21 16.91 -8.11
N ASP A 231 15.68 16.14 -7.14
CA ASP A 231 16.62 15.05 -7.37
C ASP A 231 15.85 13.82 -7.86
N LEU A 232 16.21 13.35 -9.06
CA LEU A 232 15.53 12.22 -9.71
C LEU A 232 15.54 10.97 -8.84
N ARG A 233 16.66 10.68 -8.17
CA ARG A 233 16.76 9.49 -7.32
C ARG A 233 15.80 9.60 -6.15
N SER A 234 15.84 10.69 -5.40
CA SER A 234 14.97 10.93 -4.25
C SER A 234 13.49 10.95 -4.66
N ARG A 235 13.16 11.56 -5.81
CA ARG A 235 11.80 11.57 -6.35
C ARG A 235 11.27 10.16 -6.62
N ASN A 236 12.13 9.27 -7.12
CA ASN A 236 11.74 7.87 -7.36
C ASN A 236 11.37 7.14 -6.06
N PHE A 237 11.97 7.50 -4.93
CA PHE A 237 11.68 6.88 -3.64
C PHE A 237 10.46 7.48 -2.91
N GLU A 238 9.89 8.59 -3.39
CA GLU A 238 8.69 9.17 -2.77
C GLU A 238 7.49 8.21 -2.80
N ILE A 239 7.37 7.40 -3.86
CA ILE A 239 6.32 6.37 -3.95
C ILE A 239 6.52 5.25 -2.93
N LEU A 240 7.78 4.88 -2.66
CA LEU A 240 8.11 3.88 -1.64
C LEU A 240 7.87 4.44 -0.23
N GLY A 241 8.14 5.73 -0.02
CA GLY A 241 7.76 6.43 1.21
C GLY A 241 6.26 6.48 1.43
N GLU A 242 5.45 6.60 0.37
CA GLU A 242 3.99 6.57 0.48
C GLU A 242 3.50 5.15 0.78
N LEU A 243 4.11 4.12 0.16
CA LEU A 243 3.83 2.72 0.47
C LEU A 243 4.11 2.40 1.95
N GLN A 244 5.25 2.86 2.47
CA GLN A 244 5.62 2.74 3.88
C GLN A 244 4.64 3.46 4.81
N PHE A 245 4.29 4.70 4.48
CA PHE A 245 3.30 5.47 5.22
C PHE A 245 1.96 4.74 5.29
N CYS A 246 1.42 4.33 4.13
CA CYS A 246 0.13 3.67 4.04
C CYS A 246 0.10 2.39 4.88
N PHE A 247 1.13 1.54 4.77
CA PHE A 247 1.24 0.33 5.59
C PHE A 247 1.16 0.62 7.09
N LEU A 248 1.96 1.59 7.57
CA LEU A 248 1.97 1.94 9.00
C LEU A 248 0.64 2.51 9.48
N MET A 249 -0.07 3.27 8.64
CA MET A 249 -1.40 3.81 9.00
C MET A 249 -2.48 2.73 9.02
N VAL A 250 -2.38 1.71 8.17
CA VAL A 250 -3.23 0.51 8.29
C VAL A 250 -2.92 -0.20 9.61
N LEU A 251 -1.65 -0.49 9.89
CA LEU A 251 -1.21 -1.24 11.07
C LEU A 251 -1.64 -0.59 12.39
N THR A 252 -1.50 0.73 12.48
CA THR A 252 -1.68 1.48 13.74
C THR A 252 -3.08 2.07 13.89
N LEU A 253 -3.66 2.60 12.81
CA LEU A 253 -4.97 3.27 12.86
C LEU A 253 -6.12 2.46 12.27
N ASN A 254 -5.86 1.34 11.58
CA ASN A 254 -6.85 0.63 10.77
C ASN A 254 -7.48 1.55 9.71
N ASN A 255 -6.66 2.36 9.03
CA ASN A 255 -7.13 3.31 8.03
C ASN A 255 -7.38 2.64 6.67
N ASN A 256 -8.65 2.55 6.24
CA ASN A 256 -9.02 1.84 5.00
C ASN A 256 -8.53 2.54 3.72
N SER A 257 -8.55 3.88 3.66
CA SER A 257 -8.04 4.61 2.50
C SER A 257 -6.52 4.39 2.30
N CYS A 258 -5.78 4.22 3.39
CA CYS A 258 -4.38 3.79 3.34
C CYS A 258 -4.21 2.35 2.85
N LEU A 259 -5.12 1.43 3.20
CA LEU A 259 -5.09 0.04 2.69
C LEU A 259 -5.30 0.02 1.18
N GLU A 260 -6.35 0.69 0.69
CA GLU A 260 -6.63 0.83 -0.74
C GLU A 260 -5.46 1.46 -1.49
N GLN A 261 -4.85 2.51 -0.92
CA GLN A 261 -3.67 3.12 -1.52
C GLN A 261 -2.46 2.18 -1.53
N TRP A 262 -2.21 1.44 -0.45
CA TRP A 262 -1.13 0.44 -0.41
C TRP A 262 -1.32 -0.62 -1.51
N MET A 263 -2.55 -1.13 -1.68
CA MET A 263 -2.90 -2.06 -2.75
C MET A 263 -2.69 -1.46 -4.14
N ARG A 264 -3.16 -0.22 -4.38
CA ARG A 264 -2.95 0.49 -5.67
C ARG A 264 -1.47 0.69 -5.99
N LEU A 265 -0.66 1.07 -5.01
CA LEU A 265 0.78 1.27 -5.17
C LEU A 265 1.49 -0.03 -5.53
N LEU A 266 1.17 -1.14 -4.85
CA LEU A 266 1.69 -2.47 -5.21
C LEU A 266 1.20 -2.91 -6.59
N GLY A 267 -0.08 -2.68 -6.91
CA GLY A 267 -0.65 -2.96 -8.22
C GLY A 267 0.03 -2.18 -9.34
N LEU A 268 0.45 -0.93 -9.10
CA LEU A 268 1.24 -0.16 -10.06
C LEU A 268 2.68 -0.69 -10.17
N LEU A 269 3.37 -0.85 -9.05
CA LEU A 269 4.79 -1.19 -9.01
C LEU A 269 5.03 -2.63 -9.52
N LEU A 270 4.31 -3.62 -9.02
CA LEU A 270 4.50 -5.04 -9.36
C LEU A 270 4.02 -5.40 -10.79
N THR A 271 3.47 -4.44 -11.55
CA THR A 271 3.13 -4.61 -12.97
C THR A 271 4.01 -3.76 -13.89
N CYS A 272 5.05 -3.13 -13.36
CA CYS A 272 6.08 -2.50 -14.18
C CYS A 272 7.15 -3.53 -14.58
N GLN A 273 7.47 -3.61 -15.87
CA GLN A 273 8.55 -4.45 -16.39
C GLN A 273 9.75 -3.61 -16.83
N ALA A 274 9.57 -2.66 -17.75
CA ALA A 274 10.65 -1.81 -18.22
C ALA A 274 11.29 -0.97 -17.09
N ALA A 275 10.47 -0.46 -16.15
CA ALA A 275 10.92 0.37 -15.05
C ALA A 275 11.82 -0.40 -14.06
N VAL A 276 11.75 -1.73 -14.00
CA VAL A 276 12.67 -2.55 -13.20
C VAL A 276 14.12 -2.28 -13.64
N LYS A 277 14.35 -2.13 -14.95
CA LYS A 277 15.67 -1.77 -15.49
C LYS A 277 16.05 -0.32 -15.16
N GLU A 278 15.14 0.59 -15.47
CA GLU A 278 15.38 2.04 -15.41
C GLU A 278 15.50 2.57 -13.98
N ARG A 279 14.81 1.92 -13.05
CA ARG A 279 14.66 2.32 -11.65
C ARG A 279 15.07 1.18 -10.72
N PHE A 280 16.08 0.39 -11.10
CA PHE A 280 16.51 -0.83 -10.39
C PHE A 280 16.51 -0.73 -8.86
N HIS A 281 17.12 0.33 -8.30
CA HIS A 281 17.21 0.49 -6.85
C HIS A 281 15.85 0.68 -6.17
N LEU A 282 14.86 1.26 -6.83
CA LEU A 282 13.50 1.37 -6.30
C LEU A 282 12.88 -0.01 -6.11
N PHE A 283 13.03 -0.90 -7.11
CA PHE A 283 12.44 -2.23 -7.08
C PHE A 283 13.15 -3.16 -6.10
N LEU A 284 14.48 -3.06 -5.99
CA LEU A 284 15.21 -3.82 -4.97
C LEU A 284 14.77 -3.44 -3.55
N GLU A 285 14.65 -2.13 -3.26
CA GLU A 285 14.18 -1.66 -1.95
C GLU A 285 12.68 -1.91 -1.73
N LEU A 286 11.88 -1.94 -2.79
CA LEU A 286 10.48 -2.35 -2.73
C LEU A 286 10.34 -3.80 -2.21
N LEU A 287 11.12 -4.75 -2.75
CA LEU A 287 11.05 -6.16 -2.34
C LEU A 287 11.45 -6.32 -0.87
N LYS A 288 12.53 -5.67 -0.43
CA LYS A 288 12.94 -5.63 0.99
C LYS A 288 11.86 -5.04 1.88
N THR A 289 11.32 -3.89 1.49
CA THR A 289 10.27 -3.19 2.23
C THR A 289 9.03 -4.07 2.34
N LEU A 290 8.60 -4.70 1.25
CA LEU A 290 7.45 -5.59 1.23
C LEU A 290 7.68 -6.80 2.15
N ARG A 291 8.84 -7.45 2.09
CA ARG A 291 9.18 -8.56 2.98
C ARG A 291 9.07 -8.17 4.46
N LEU A 292 9.62 -7.02 4.83
CA LEU A 292 9.54 -6.51 6.21
C LEU A 292 8.10 -6.16 6.61
N GLN A 293 7.33 -5.50 5.74
CA GLN A 293 5.93 -5.19 5.99
C GLN A 293 5.10 -6.46 6.23
N LEU A 294 5.30 -7.49 5.40
CA LEU A 294 4.56 -8.75 5.51
C LEU A 294 4.96 -9.57 6.75
N ALA A 295 6.18 -9.41 7.27
CA ALA A 295 6.56 -9.98 8.58
C ALA A 295 5.69 -9.44 9.71
N HIS A 296 5.41 -8.14 9.71
CA HIS A 296 4.50 -7.53 10.69
C HIS A 296 3.02 -7.88 10.44
N CYS A 297 2.63 -8.31 9.24
CA CYS A 297 1.30 -8.88 9.00
C CYS A 297 1.14 -10.26 9.65
N GLY A 298 2.18 -11.10 9.64
CA GLY A 298 2.14 -12.45 10.22
C GLY A 298 2.06 -12.46 11.74
N ASP A 299 2.65 -11.45 12.40
CA ASP A 299 2.63 -11.31 13.86
C ASP A 299 1.32 -10.73 14.42
N MET A 300 0.50 -10.10 13.57
CA MET A 300 -0.77 -9.45 13.95
C MET A 300 -1.96 -10.17 13.29
N ASP A 301 -3.20 -9.72 13.55
CA ASP A 301 -4.40 -10.26 12.88
C ASP A 301 -4.29 -10.04 11.36
N ALA A 302 -3.69 -11.00 10.65
CA ALA A 302 -3.41 -11.03 9.22
C ALA A 302 -4.67 -10.92 8.33
N SER A 303 -5.86 -10.85 8.96
CA SER A 303 -7.12 -10.54 8.31
C SER A 303 -7.19 -9.12 7.75
N MET A 304 -6.38 -8.16 8.22
CA MET A 304 -6.51 -6.77 7.76
C MET A 304 -5.95 -6.53 6.34
N PHE A 305 -4.99 -7.33 5.92
CA PHE A 305 -4.33 -7.21 4.61
C PHE A 305 -4.75 -8.32 3.64
N ASP A 306 -5.84 -9.04 3.96
CA ASP A 306 -6.34 -10.21 3.21
C ASP A 306 -5.28 -11.30 2.93
N MET A 307 -4.23 -11.36 3.75
CA MET A 307 -3.12 -12.31 3.57
C MET A 307 -3.56 -13.76 3.77
N ASN A 308 -4.64 -13.97 4.51
CA ASN A 308 -5.21 -15.28 4.80
C ASN A 308 -6.32 -15.70 3.81
N GLU A 309 -6.63 -14.88 2.79
CA GLU A 309 -7.57 -15.28 1.75
C GLU A 309 -7.04 -16.48 0.97
N HIS A 310 -7.94 -17.40 0.58
CA HIS A 310 -7.54 -18.57 -0.20
C HIS A 310 -6.92 -18.10 -1.52
N GLY A 311 -5.64 -18.43 -1.72
CA GLY A 311 -4.91 -17.96 -2.89
C GLY A 311 -4.08 -16.69 -2.66
N GLY A 312 -3.98 -16.16 -1.43
CA GLY A 312 -3.13 -15.03 -1.10
C GLY A 312 -3.64 -13.66 -1.58
N GLY A 313 -4.95 -13.56 -1.75
CA GLY A 313 -5.67 -12.34 -2.11
C GLY A 313 -5.14 -11.68 -3.39
N PHE A 314 -5.19 -10.35 -3.42
CA PHE A 314 -4.75 -9.56 -4.58
C PHE A 314 -3.24 -9.62 -4.84
N LEU A 315 -2.42 -9.92 -3.82
CA LEU A 315 -0.97 -9.77 -3.88
C LEU A 315 -0.27 -10.95 -4.56
N ARG A 316 -0.71 -12.19 -4.28
CA ARG A 316 -0.11 -13.38 -4.89
C ARG A 316 -0.11 -13.35 -6.43
N PRO A 317 -1.21 -13.06 -7.15
CA PRO A 317 -1.19 -13.00 -8.61
C PRO A 317 -0.25 -11.89 -9.13
N LEU A 318 -0.18 -10.74 -8.45
CA LEU A 318 0.77 -9.67 -8.79
C LEU A 318 2.23 -10.14 -8.68
N LEU A 319 2.59 -10.82 -7.59
CA LEU A 319 3.94 -11.36 -7.38
C LEU A 319 4.28 -12.45 -8.41
N ARG A 320 3.34 -13.34 -8.75
CA ARG A 320 3.52 -14.35 -9.81
C ARG A 320 3.82 -13.69 -11.15
N LYS A 321 3.03 -12.69 -11.54
CA LYS A 321 3.24 -11.94 -12.79
C LYS A 321 4.57 -11.17 -12.77
N PHE A 322 4.91 -10.56 -11.64
CA PHE A 322 6.19 -9.87 -11.47
C PHE A 322 7.37 -10.84 -11.65
N ARG A 323 7.31 -12.04 -11.05
CA ARG A 323 8.34 -13.07 -11.24
C ARG A 323 8.52 -13.47 -12.71
N LYS A 324 7.41 -13.74 -13.42
CA LYS A 324 7.46 -14.03 -14.86
C LYS A 324 8.14 -12.89 -15.64
N GLY A 325 7.85 -11.64 -15.29
CA GLY A 325 8.52 -10.48 -15.87
C GLY A 325 10.04 -10.42 -15.60
N LEU A 326 10.50 -10.94 -14.45
CA LEU A 326 11.93 -11.06 -14.14
C LEU A 326 12.62 -12.17 -14.94
N ASP A 327 11.91 -13.23 -15.34
CA ASP A 327 12.48 -14.28 -16.20
C ASP A 327 12.88 -13.73 -17.58
N ASP A 328 12.08 -12.80 -18.12
CA ASP A 328 12.36 -12.11 -19.38
C ASP A 328 13.28 -10.89 -19.23
N PHE A 329 13.57 -10.46 -17.99
CA PHE A 329 14.45 -9.33 -17.72
C PHE A 329 15.88 -9.63 -18.18
N ASP A 330 16.42 -8.78 -19.07
CA ASP A 330 17.83 -8.83 -19.48
C ASP A 330 18.59 -7.60 -18.94
N GLY A 331 19.49 -7.86 -17.99
CA GLY A 331 20.26 -6.83 -17.30
C GLY A 331 21.40 -7.42 -16.46
N THR A 332 22.49 -6.67 -16.35
CA THR A 332 23.69 -7.07 -15.57
C THR A 332 23.41 -7.29 -14.08
N ARG A 333 22.28 -6.77 -13.59
CA ARG A 333 21.83 -6.85 -12.19
C ARG A 333 20.62 -7.75 -12.00
N LYS A 334 20.32 -8.62 -12.98
CA LYS A 334 19.24 -9.59 -12.89
C LYS A 334 19.38 -10.50 -11.67
N ALA A 335 20.58 -11.02 -11.44
CA ALA A 335 20.85 -11.88 -10.28
C ALA A 335 20.46 -11.18 -8.97
N ASP A 336 20.95 -9.95 -8.74
CA ASP A 336 20.66 -9.18 -7.53
C ASP A 336 19.15 -9.05 -7.21
N ILE A 337 18.30 -8.81 -8.22
CA ILE A 337 16.85 -8.64 -7.99
C ILE A 337 16.10 -9.98 -7.93
N VAL A 338 16.58 -10.98 -8.66
CA VAL A 338 16.04 -12.35 -8.59
C VAL A 338 16.33 -12.95 -7.20
N ASP A 339 17.55 -12.79 -6.70
CA ASP A 339 17.95 -13.25 -5.36
C ASP A 339 17.08 -12.59 -4.27
N GLU A 340 16.85 -11.27 -4.34
CA GLU A 340 15.97 -10.58 -3.37
C GLU A 340 14.50 -11.01 -3.51
N PHE A 341 14.05 -11.34 -4.73
CA PHE A 341 12.71 -11.90 -4.93
C PHE A 341 12.59 -13.31 -4.35
N ASP A 342 13.63 -14.14 -4.52
CA ASP A 342 13.69 -15.48 -3.96
C ASP A 342 13.63 -15.44 -2.42
N ASP A 343 14.34 -14.49 -1.79
CA ASP A 343 14.24 -14.24 -0.33
C ASP A 343 12.81 -13.88 0.11
N LEU A 344 12.09 -13.08 -0.68
CA LEU A 344 10.67 -12.77 -0.43
C LEU A 344 9.78 -14.01 -0.63
N GLN A 345 10.02 -14.79 -1.68
CA GLN A 345 9.27 -16.01 -1.96
C GLN A 345 9.43 -17.06 -0.85
N ASP A 346 10.66 -17.30 -0.41
CA ASP A 346 10.97 -18.23 0.68
C ASP A 346 10.27 -17.81 1.98
N PHE A 347 10.29 -16.51 2.28
CA PHE A 347 9.55 -15.95 3.41
C PHE A 347 8.04 -16.19 3.29
N LEU A 348 7.45 -15.89 2.13
CA LEU A 348 6.01 -16.07 1.88
C LEU A 348 5.59 -17.55 1.97
N GLN A 349 6.43 -18.46 1.47
CA GLN A 349 6.20 -19.89 1.59
C GLN A 349 6.25 -20.34 3.05
N LYS A 350 7.21 -19.83 3.83
CA LYS A 350 7.38 -20.20 5.23
C LYS A 350 6.25 -19.68 6.12
N GLU A 351 5.90 -18.40 6.00
CA GLU A 351 4.94 -17.75 6.89
C GLU A 351 3.47 -17.96 6.46
N PHE A 352 3.21 -17.95 5.15
CA PHE A 352 1.83 -18.02 4.61
C PHE A 352 1.56 -19.27 3.78
N GLY A 353 2.57 -20.12 3.50
CA GLY A 353 2.39 -21.31 2.67
C GLY A 353 2.19 -21.01 1.18
N TRP A 354 2.47 -19.78 0.73
CA TRP A 354 2.24 -19.40 -0.67
C TRP A 354 3.28 -20.04 -1.60
N GLN A 355 2.81 -20.58 -2.71
CA GLN A 355 3.66 -21.04 -3.81
C GLN A 355 3.45 -20.11 -5.02
N LEU A 356 4.53 -19.49 -5.49
CA LEU A 356 4.49 -18.58 -6.63
C LEU A 356 4.85 -19.28 -7.95
N ASP A 357 5.38 -20.49 -7.88
CA ASP A 357 5.75 -21.29 -9.05
C ASP A 357 4.54 -21.92 -9.74
N ASP A 358 4.61 -22.02 -11.08
CA ASP A 358 3.59 -22.65 -11.92
C ASP A 358 3.65 -24.19 -11.91
N SER A 359 4.33 -24.82 -10.94
CA SER A 359 4.58 -26.27 -10.92
C SER A 359 3.39 -27.12 -10.47
N TYR A 360 2.16 -26.66 -10.69
CA TYR A 360 0.98 -27.49 -10.53
C TYR A 360 0.69 -28.25 -11.82
N VAL A 361 0.25 -29.50 -11.69
CA VAL A 361 -0.16 -30.33 -12.81
C VAL A 361 -1.42 -29.72 -13.43
N LYS A 362 -1.24 -28.94 -14.50
CA LYS A 362 -2.34 -28.27 -15.23
C LYS A 362 -3.35 -29.29 -15.79
N ARG A 363 -2.86 -30.45 -16.23
CA ARG A 363 -3.64 -31.62 -16.67
C ARG A 363 -2.99 -32.90 -16.19
N GLY A 364 -3.79 -33.77 -15.58
CA GLY A 364 -3.34 -35.08 -15.13
C GLY A 364 -4.41 -36.14 -15.33
N MET A 365 -4.01 -37.36 -15.68
CA MET A 365 -4.93 -38.50 -15.68
C MET A 365 -5.03 -39.07 -14.27
N LEU A 366 -6.24 -39.10 -13.73
CA LEU A 366 -6.54 -39.70 -12.43
C LEU A 366 -7.22 -41.04 -12.67
N GLU A 367 -6.62 -42.12 -12.17
CA GLU A 367 -7.22 -43.47 -12.23
C GLU A 367 -8.12 -43.64 -11.00
N LEU A 368 -9.41 -43.81 -11.25
CA LEU A 368 -10.44 -44.03 -10.22
C LEU A 368 -10.34 -45.46 -9.66
N GLU A 369 -11.00 -45.73 -8.53
CA GLU A 369 -10.98 -47.05 -7.87
C GLU A 369 -11.54 -48.19 -8.77
N ASP A 370 -12.26 -47.86 -9.83
CA ASP A 370 -12.79 -48.79 -10.83
C ASP A 370 -11.88 -48.97 -12.06
N GLY A 371 -10.72 -48.29 -12.11
CA GLY A 371 -9.76 -48.34 -13.21
C GLY A 371 -10.09 -47.40 -14.37
N GLU A 372 -11.09 -46.54 -14.25
CA GLU A 372 -11.38 -45.50 -15.24
C GLU A 372 -10.36 -44.35 -15.12
N GLN A 373 -9.71 -44.00 -16.23
CA GLN A 373 -8.80 -42.85 -16.30
C GLN A 373 -9.56 -41.61 -16.72
N VAL A 374 -9.68 -40.66 -15.79
CA VAL A 374 -10.34 -39.37 -16.03
C VAL A 374 -9.27 -38.30 -16.20
N GLU A 375 -9.31 -37.57 -17.32
CA GLU A 375 -8.50 -36.37 -17.51
C GLU A 375 -9.06 -35.26 -16.62
N MET A 376 -8.30 -34.89 -15.59
CA MET A 376 -8.66 -33.83 -14.68
C MET A 376 -7.97 -32.54 -15.15
N ASP A 377 -8.77 -31.57 -15.59
CA ASP A 377 -8.35 -30.20 -15.84
C ASP A 377 -8.68 -29.38 -14.57
N MET A 378 -7.67 -28.76 -13.95
CA MET A 378 -7.90 -27.89 -12.78
C MET A 378 -8.49 -26.57 -13.28
N ASN A 379 -9.81 -26.48 -13.34
CA ASN A 379 -10.52 -25.24 -13.63
C ASN A 379 -10.11 -24.15 -12.62
N GLY A 380 -9.58 -23.04 -13.13
CA GLY A 380 -9.03 -21.90 -12.38
C GLY A 380 -7.64 -21.45 -12.83
N ALA A 381 -6.95 -22.24 -13.67
CA ALA A 381 -5.64 -21.87 -14.22
C ALA A 381 -5.71 -21.05 -15.53
N ASP A 382 -6.77 -21.23 -16.32
CA ASP A 382 -7.01 -20.42 -17.52
C ASP A 382 -7.55 -19.03 -17.19
N GLU A 383 -8.10 -18.78 -15.99
CA GLU A 383 -8.46 -17.42 -15.59
C GLU A 383 -7.22 -16.53 -15.48
N ASP A 384 -6.05 -17.02 -15.06
CA ASP A 384 -4.82 -16.22 -15.02
C ASP A 384 -4.23 -15.90 -16.43
N ASP A 385 -4.54 -16.72 -17.45
CA ASP A 385 -4.09 -16.51 -18.85
C ASP A 385 -5.18 -15.84 -19.73
N GLU A 386 -6.46 -15.88 -19.33
CA GLU A 386 -7.60 -15.29 -20.06
C GLU A 386 -8.24 -14.06 -19.35
N SER A 387 -7.87 -13.70 -18.12
CA SER A 387 -8.39 -12.52 -17.38
C SER A 387 -7.63 -11.22 -17.63
N GLY A 388 -7.38 -10.90 -18.91
CA GLY A 388 -7.26 -9.51 -19.24
C GLY A 388 -8.63 -8.86 -19.19
N ASP A 389 -8.88 -7.93 -18.26
CA ASP A 389 -9.91 -6.87 -18.42
C ASP A 389 -9.78 -6.10 -19.76
N PHE A 390 -8.75 -6.42 -20.55
CA PHE A 390 -8.37 -5.88 -21.84
C PHE A 390 -8.25 -6.95 -22.94
N ALA A 391 -8.86 -8.13 -22.78
CA ALA A 391 -9.00 -9.09 -23.88
C ALA A 391 -9.73 -8.39 -25.04
N PRO A 392 -9.17 -8.39 -26.28
CA PRO A 392 -9.76 -7.66 -27.39
C PRO A 392 -11.18 -8.18 -27.68
N THR A 393 -12.19 -7.39 -27.34
CA THR A 393 -13.57 -7.71 -27.67
C THR A 393 -13.83 -7.41 -29.14
N ILE A 394 -14.36 -8.38 -29.89
CA ILE A 394 -14.81 -8.16 -31.27
C ILE A 394 -16.03 -7.23 -31.22
N VAL A 395 -15.82 -5.95 -31.50
CA VAL A 395 -16.92 -4.98 -31.63
C VAL A 395 -17.59 -5.22 -32.98
N GLN A 396 -18.78 -5.82 -32.97
CA GLN A 396 -19.64 -5.86 -34.16
C GLN A 396 -20.11 -4.44 -34.46
N LEU A 397 -19.51 -3.83 -35.48
CA LEU A 397 -19.90 -2.51 -35.94
C LEU A 397 -21.32 -2.56 -36.52
N THR A 398 -22.17 -1.63 -36.08
CA THR A 398 -23.47 -1.45 -36.73
C THR A 398 -23.28 -0.98 -38.19
N PRO A 399 -24.24 -1.24 -39.09
CA PRO A 399 -24.16 -0.80 -40.49
C PRO A 399 -23.91 0.72 -40.63
N ALA A 400 -24.38 1.53 -39.67
CA ALA A 400 -24.15 2.98 -39.64
C ALA A 400 -22.68 3.33 -39.30
N GLN A 401 -22.06 2.61 -38.36
CA GLN A 401 -20.65 2.80 -37.95
C GLN A 401 -19.69 2.32 -39.04
N LEU A 402 -20.00 1.21 -39.72
CA LEU A 402 -19.29 0.75 -40.92
C LEU A 402 -19.31 1.80 -42.05
N LYS A 403 -20.46 2.47 -42.24
CA LYS A 403 -20.62 3.52 -43.26
C LYS A 403 -19.84 4.79 -42.95
N GLN A 404 -19.66 5.14 -41.68
CA GLN A 404 -18.80 6.27 -41.27
C GLN A 404 -17.31 5.96 -41.42
N MET A 405 -16.88 4.74 -41.13
CA MET A 405 -15.47 4.35 -41.34
C MET A 405 -15.12 4.24 -42.83
N ASN A 406 -16.00 3.65 -43.65
CA ASN A 406 -15.79 3.54 -45.09
C ASN A 406 -16.04 4.85 -45.86
N GLY A 407 -16.69 5.85 -45.25
CA GLY A 407 -17.00 7.13 -45.88
C GLY A 407 -15.82 8.10 -45.97
N SER A 408 -14.66 7.76 -45.41
CA SER A 408 -13.50 8.67 -45.33
C SER A 408 -12.41 8.39 -46.37
N ASN A 409 -12.54 7.36 -47.20
CA ASN A 409 -11.55 7.03 -48.23
C ASN A 409 -12.22 6.36 -49.44
N ALA A 410 -12.60 7.18 -50.44
CA ALA A 410 -12.57 6.82 -51.87
C ALA A 410 -13.26 7.91 -52.70
N ASN A 411 -12.50 8.92 -53.11
CA ASN A 411 -12.81 9.69 -54.30
C ASN A 411 -12.15 8.94 -55.47
N GLY A 412 -12.90 8.09 -56.16
CA GLY A 412 -12.36 7.22 -57.22
C GLY A 412 -13.44 6.40 -57.92
N SER A 413 -13.94 6.97 -59.00
CA SER A 413 -14.87 6.44 -60.02
C SER A 413 -14.60 5.01 -60.54
N HIS A 414 -15.60 4.13 -60.57
CA HIS A 414 -16.40 3.66 -61.74
C HIS A 414 -17.16 2.34 -61.43
N PRO A 415 -18.26 2.01 -62.15
CA PRO A 415 -19.25 0.99 -61.80
C PRO A 415 -19.10 -0.32 -62.61
N ASP A 416 -19.72 -1.39 -62.10
CA ASP A 416 -20.23 -2.63 -62.76
C ASP A 416 -20.16 -3.76 -61.71
N GLU A 417 -20.99 -4.80 -61.68
CA GLU A 417 -22.19 -5.22 -62.38
C GLU A 417 -22.84 -6.27 -61.47
N SER A 418 -24.15 -6.36 -61.50
CA SER A 418 -24.97 -7.35 -60.80
C SER A 418 -24.92 -8.71 -61.52
N GLU A 419 -24.52 -9.79 -60.83
CA GLU A 419 -24.94 -11.14 -61.21
C GLU A 419 -25.27 -11.97 -59.94
N GLU A 420 -26.56 -12.26 -59.81
CA GLU A 420 -27.13 -13.30 -58.95
C GLU A 420 -26.83 -14.65 -59.61
N GLU A 421 -26.25 -15.62 -58.89
CA GLU A 421 -26.24 -17.02 -59.32
C GLU A 421 -26.97 -17.90 -58.30
N GLU A 422 -28.02 -18.53 -58.82
CA GLU A 422 -28.95 -19.45 -58.19
C GLU A 422 -28.29 -20.79 -57.82
N GLU A 423 -28.80 -21.40 -56.74
CA GLU A 423 -28.51 -22.76 -56.32
C GLU A 423 -28.91 -23.80 -57.39
N ALA A 424 -28.02 -24.74 -57.70
CA ALA A 424 -28.36 -25.97 -58.41
C ALA A 424 -27.74 -27.19 -57.69
N ASN A 425 -28.59 -27.89 -56.93
CA ASN A 425 -28.32 -29.25 -56.41
C ASN A 425 -28.35 -30.25 -57.57
N LEU A 426 -27.24 -30.96 -57.76
CA LEU A 426 -27.09 -32.12 -58.62
C LEU A 426 -27.11 -33.37 -57.74
N ASP A 427 -28.17 -34.18 -57.84
CA ASP A 427 -28.09 -35.64 -57.68
C ASP A 427 -29.46 -36.26 -57.91
N GLU A 428 -29.64 -36.90 -59.08
CA GLU A 428 -30.40 -38.14 -59.28
C GLU A 428 -30.48 -38.45 -60.78
N MET A 429 -29.53 -39.25 -61.28
CA MET A 429 -29.62 -39.93 -62.58
C MET A 429 -29.76 -41.44 -62.34
N ASP A 430 -30.98 -41.89 -62.62
CA ASP A 430 -31.53 -43.25 -62.72
C ASP A 430 -30.60 -44.28 -63.40
N THR A 431 -30.39 -45.43 -62.74
CA THR A 431 -29.95 -46.67 -63.40
C THR A 431 -30.98 -47.77 -63.20
N ARG A 432 -31.70 -48.09 -64.29
CA ARG A 432 -32.53 -49.28 -64.44
C ARG A 432 -31.67 -50.52 -64.64
N TYR A 433 -31.76 -51.48 -63.72
CA TYR A 433 -32.13 -52.90 -63.90
C TYR A 433 -31.76 -53.72 -62.67
#